data_AF-A0A6A6DQ17-F1
#
_entry.id   AF-A0A6A6DQ17-F1
#
_cell.length_a   1.000
_cell.length_b   1.000
_cell.length_c   1.000
_cell.angle_alpha   90.00
_cell.angle_beta   90.00
_cell.angle_gamma   90.00
#
_symmetry.space_group_name_H-M   'P 1'
#
loop_
_entity.id
_entity.type
_entity.pdbx_description
1 polymer ?
#
loop_
_entity_poly.entity_id
_entity_poly.type
_entity_poly.pdbx_seq_one_letter_code
_entity_poly.pdbx_strand_id
1 'polypeptide(L)' 'NLSHAFEVNDMVVEATPQDHPDRAACLNNVGNWLGTRFDRTGSMDGFNRAVEVADMAVEVTPQDHPDRAGRLNNLGT' A
#
# COMPACT_ATOMS: atom_id res chain seq x y z
N ASN A 1 11.90 12.20 -10.43
CA ASN A 1 11.30 11.38 -11.49
C ASN A 1 10.23 10.47 -10.86
N LEU A 2 9.07 10.31 -11.49
CA LEU A 2 8.03 9.34 -11.10
C LEU A 2 8.56 7.90 -11.08
N SER A 3 9.42 7.51 -12.02
CA SER A 3 9.98 6.14 -12.12
C SER A 3 10.72 5.72 -10.85
N HIS A 4 11.61 6.56 -10.33
CA HIS A 4 12.40 6.26 -9.12
C HIS A 4 11.54 6.13 -7.85
N ALA A 5 10.39 6.80 -7.81
CA ALA A 5 9.45 6.66 -6.70
C ALA A 5 8.70 5.33 -6.70
N PHE A 6 8.42 4.80 -7.90
CA PHE A 6 7.85 3.46 -8.04
C PHE A 6 8.86 2.39 -7.66
N GLU A 7 10.10 2.53 -8.14
CA GLU A 7 11.20 1.61 -7.81
C GLU A 7 11.43 1.49 -6.29
N VAL A 8 11.47 2.60 -5.56
CA VAL A 8 11.64 2.56 -4.09
C VAL A 8 10.47 1.88 -3.39
N ASN A 9 9.24 2.05 -3.86
CA ASN A 9 8.07 1.41 -3.25
C ASN A 9 8.08 -0.10 -3.48
N ASP A 10 8.42 -0.55 -4.68
CA ASP A 10 8.50 -1.98 -4.97
C ASP A 10 9.62 -2.63 -4.15
N MET A 11 10.75 -1.94 -3.96
CA MET A 11 11.79 -2.39 -3.03
C MET A 11 11.29 -2.53 -1.59
N VAL A 12 10.41 -1.65 -1.09
CA VAL A 12 9.83 -1.77 0.25
C VAL A 12 8.91 -3.00 0.36
N VAL A 13 8.09 -3.23 -0.66
CA VAL A 13 7.18 -4.38 -0.74
C VAL A 13 7.95 -5.70 -0.78
N GLU A 14 9.05 -5.74 -1.54
CA GLU A 14 9.92 -6.92 -1.69
C GLU A 14 10.82 -7.14 -0.47
N ALA A 15 11.34 -6.08 0.15
CA ALA A 15 12.25 -6.18 1.28
C ALA A 15 11.56 -6.58 2.60
N THR A 16 10.24 -6.46 2.69
CA THR A 16 9.49 -6.87 3.89
C THR A 16 9.05 -8.34 3.73
N PRO A 17 9.61 -9.31 4.49
CA PRO A 17 9.27 -10.72 4.34
C PRO A 17 7.76 -10.99 4.49
N GLN A 18 7.24 -12.00 3.80
CA GLN A 18 5.81 -12.32 3.82
C GLN A 18 5.26 -12.60 5.22
N ASP A 19 6.07 -13.21 6.08
CA ASP A 19 5.77 -13.58 7.47
C ASP A 19 6.14 -12.48 8.48
N HIS A 20 6.62 -11.33 8.03
CA HIS A 20 6.98 -10.23 8.91
C HIS A 20 5.72 -9.63 9.56
N PRO A 21 5.68 -9.46 10.90
CA PRO A 21 4.49 -8.98 11.61
C PRO A 21 4.02 -7.60 11.13
N ASP A 22 4.96 -6.73 10.73
CA ASP A 22 4.64 -5.38 10.26
C ASP A 22 4.34 -5.28 8.76
N ARG A 23 4.37 -6.39 8.00
CA ARG A 23 4.18 -6.35 6.54
C ARG A 23 2.92 -5.62 6.14
N ALA A 24 1.80 -5.93 6.80
CA ALA A 24 0.52 -5.33 6.51
C ALA A 24 0.47 -3.82 6.79
N ALA A 25 1.18 -3.36 7.84
CA ALA A 25 1.30 -1.93 8.15
C ALA A 25 2.17 -1.21 7.11
N CYS A 26 3.27 -1.82 6.69
CA CYS A 26 4.15 -1.29 5.65
C CYS A 26 3.40 -1.12 4.32
N LEU A 27 2.69 -2.15 3.88
CA LEU A 27 1.87 -2.11 2.66
C LEU A 27 0.82 -1.00 2.72
N ASN A 28 0.05 -0.92 3.82
CA ASN A 28 -0.95 0.14 3.99
C ASN A 28 -0.34 1.55 3.87
N ASN A 29 0.85 1.77 4.44
CA ASN A 29 1.53 3.06 4.35
C ASN A 29 1.99 3.40 2.92
N VAL A 30 2.51 2.43 2.18
CA VAL A 30 2.91 2.61 0.77
C VAL A 30 1.68 2.92 -0.09
N GLY A 31 0.57 2.21 0.09
CA GLY A 31 -0.70 2.47 -0.59
C GLY A 31 -1.18 3.92 -0.36
N ASN A 32 -1.25 4.35 0.90
CA ASN A 32 -1.67 5.72 1.26
C ASN A 32 -0.76 6.80 0.67
N TRP A 33 0.56 6.56 0.64
CA TRP A 33 1.51 7.49 0.05
C TRP A 33 1.32 7.62 -1.47
N LEU A 34 1.07 6.51 -2.15
CA LEU A 34 0.77 6.49 -3.58
C LEU A 34 -0.56 7.19 -3.90
N GLY A 35 -1.60 7.01 -3.09
CA GLY A 35 -2.85 7.75 -3.20
C GLY A 35 -2.65 9.26 -3.05
N THR A 36 -1.94 9.68 -2.00
CA THR A 36 -1.58 11.11 -1.79
C THR A 36 -0.79 11.68 -2.97
N ARG A 37 0.06 10.86 -3.60
CA ARG A 37 0.82 11.26 -4.78
C ARG A 37 -0.08 11.39 -6.00
N PHE A 38 -1.04 10.49 -6.18
CA PHE A 38 -2.04 10.58 -7.23
C PHE A 38 -2.82 11.90 -7.12
N ASP A 39 -3.34 12.25 -5.93
CA ASP A 39 -4.07 13.50 -5.72
C ASP A 39 -3.29 14.74 -6.17
N ARG A 40 -1.96 14.71 -6.02
CA ARG A 40 -1.07 15.81 -6.40
C ARG A 40 -0.69 15.83 -7.87
N THR A 41 -0.69 14.68 -8.53
CA THR A 41 -0.06 14.52 -9.86
C THR A 41 -1.01 14.05 -10.95
N GLY A 42 -2.18 13.52 -10.60
CA GLY A 42 -3.09 12.85 -11.53
C GLY A 42 -2.52 11.58 -12.17
N SER A 43 -1.42 11.02 -11.63
CA SER A 43 -0.76 9.85 -12.21
C SER A 43 -1.57 8.58 -12.00
N MET A 44 -2.22 8.10 -13.05
CA MET A 44 -3.00 6.85 -13.01
C MET A 44 -2.17 5.62 -12.65
N ASP A 45 -0.89 5.58 -13.05
CA ASP A 45 0.04 4.50 -12.64
C ASP A 45 0.22 4.50 -11.11
N GLY A 46 0.33 5.70 -10.51
CA GLY A 46 0.36 5.92 -9.08
C GLY A 46 -0.88 5.40 -8.37
N PHE A 47 -2.05 5.72 -8.93
CA PHE A 47 -3.33 5.30 -8.41
C PHE A 47 -3.52 3.78 -8.47
N ASN A 48 -3.28 3.15 -9.62
CA ASN A 48 -3.41 1.71 -9.79
C ASN A 48 -2.48 0.96 -8.81
N ARG A 49 -1.25 1.43 -8.66
CA ARG A 49 -0.32 0.85 -7.69
C ARG A 49 -0.77 1.06 -6.24
N ALA A 50 -1.39 2.20 -5.92
CA ALA A 50 -1.95 2.45 -4.59
C ALA A 50 -3.02 1.40 -4.23
N VAL A 51 -3.93 1.13 -5.17
CA VAL A 51 -4.99 0.13 -5.01
C VAL A 51 -4.41 -1.26 -4.83
N GLU A 52 -3.49 -1.69 -5.70
CA GLU A 52 -2.83 -3.00 -5.58
C GLU A 52 -2.16 -3.20 -4.22
N VAL A 53 -1.44 -2.18 -3.73
CA VAL A 53 -0.70 -2.28 -2.48
C VAL A 53 -1.63 -2.23 -1.26
N ALA A 54 -2.69 -1.43 -1.30
CA ALA A 54 -3.72 -1.41 -0.27
C ALA A 54 -4.49 -2.74 -0.21
N ASP A 55 -4.77 -3.36 -1.35
CA ASP A 55 -5.42 -4.67 -1.44
C ASP A 55 -4.54 -5.76 -0.82
N MET A 56 -3.24 -5.81 -1.18
CA MET A 56 -2.28 -6.71 -0.52
C MET A 56 -2.26 -6.52 1.00
N ALA A 57 -2.34 -5.27 1.50
CA ALA A 57 -2.38 -5.01 2.93
C ALA A 57 -3.61 -5.65 3.59
N VAL A 58 -4.78 -5.60 2.94
CA VAL A 58 -6.01 -6.23 3.42
C VAL A 58 -5.90 -7.75 3.39
N GLU A 59 -5.36 -8.31 2.31
CA GLU A 59 -5.20 -9.77 2.13
C GLU A 59 -4.32 -10.40 3.22
N VAL A 60 -3.19 -9.75 3.54
CA VAL A 60 -2.27 -10.28 4.57
C VAL A 60 -2.74 -9.99 6.00
N THR A 61 -3.83 -9.25 6.19
CA THR A 61 -4.39 -8.94 7.51
C THR A 61 -5.40 -10.00 7.94
N PRO A 62 -5.18 -10.72 9.05
CA PRO A 62 -6.15 -11.68 9.58
C PRO A 62 -7.52 -11.04 9.82
N GLN A 63 -8.59 -11.81 9.60
CA GLN A 63 -9.96 -11.30 9.66
C GLN A 63 -10.34 -10.66 11.01
N ASP A 64 -9.78 -11.18 12.10
CA ASP A 64 -9.98 -10.77 13.48
C ASP A 64 -8.99 -9.70 13.97
N HIS A 65 -8.07 -9.25 13.10
CA HIS A 65 -7.08 -8.25 13.46
C HIS A 65 -7.75 -6.87 13.66
N PRO A 66 -7.45 -6.14 14.75
CA PRO A 66 -8.10 -4.88 15.08
C PRO A 66 -7.95 -3.82 13.97
N ASP A 67 -6.81 -3.79 13.29
CA ASP A 67 -6.55 -2.80 12.23
C ASP A 67 -7.21 -3.13 10.87
N ARG A 68 -7.83 -4.30 10.70
CA ARG A 68 -8.35 -4.73 9.38
C ARG A 68 -9.41 -3.78 8.84
N ALA A 69 -10.30 -3.29 9.70
CA ALA A 69 -11.32 -2.32 9.33
C ALA A 69 -10.71 -1.01 8.83
N GLY A 70 -9.63 -0.53 9.47
CA GLY A 70 -8.91 0.67 9.04
C GLY A 70 -8.25 0.49 7.67
N ARG A 71 -7.65 -0.67 7.41
CA ARG A 71 -7.04 -0.99 6.10
C ARG A 71 -8.08 -1.08 4.98
N LEU A 72 -9.24 -1.70 5.25
CA LEU A 72 -10.37 -1.72 4.31
C LEU A 72 -10.92 -0.32 4.01
N ASN A 73 -11.01 0.54 5.01
CA ASN A 73 -11.42 1.93 4.81
C ASN A 73 -10.43 2.66 3.89
N ASN A 74 -9.12 2.46 4.09
CA ASN A 74 -8.09 3.05 3.24
C ASN A 74 -8.14 2.52 1.79
N LEU A 75 -8.48 1.25 1.58
CA LEU A 75 -8.65 0.69 0.24
C LEU A 75 -9.84 1.32 -0.52
N GLY A 76 -10.88 1.75 0.20
CA GLY A 76 -12.08 2.36 -0.38
C GLY A 76 -12.00 3.87 -0.59
N THR A 77 -10.89 4.53 -0.23
CA THR A 77 -10.69 5.98 -0.33
C THR A 77 -9.79 6.31 -1.52
#